data_AF-A0A2J8T5D5-F1
#
_entry.id   AF-A0A2J8T5D5-F1
#
_cell.length_a   1.000
_cell.length_b   1.000
_cell.length_c   1.000
_cell.angle_alpha   90.00
_cell.angle_beta   90.00
_cell.angle_gamma   90.00
#
_symmetry.space_group_name_H-M   'P 1'
#
loop_
_entity.id
_entity.type
_entity.pdbx_description
1 polymer ?
#
loop_
_entity_poly.entity_id
_entity_poly.type
_entity_poly.pdbx_seq_one_letter_code
_entity_poly.pdbx_strand_id
1 'polypeptide(L)'
;AIQISQQTPYWHCRLLFQLAQLHTLEKDLVSACDLLGVGAEYARVVGSEYTRALFLLSKGMLLLMERKLQEVHPLLTLCGQIVENWQGNPIQKESLRVFFLVLQVTHYLDAGQVKSVKPCLKQLQQCIQTISTLHDDEILPSNPADLFHWLPKEHMCVLVYLVTVMHSMQAGYLEKAQKYTDKALMQLEKLKSKSVLDCSPILSSFQVILLEHIIMCRLVTGHKATALQEISQVC
;
A
#
# COMPACT_ATOMS: atom_id res chain seq x y z
N ALA A 1 22.01 -16.79 13.96
CA ALA A 1 21.54 -16.43 12.60
C ALA A 1 21.50 -14.91 12.38
N ILE A 2 20.71 -14.15 13.17
CA ILE A 2 20.55 -12.68 13.01
C ILE A 2 21.90 -11.93 13.07
N GLN A 3 22.76 -12.21 14.05
CA GLN A 3 24.08 -11.56 14.18
C GLN A 3 25.05 -11.88 13.02
N ILE A 4 24.98 -13.08 12.45
CA ILE A 4 25.86 -13.50 11.33
C ILE A 4 25.38 -12.86 10.02
N SER A 5 24.07 -12.71 9.85
CA SER A 5 23.50 -12.09 8.63
C SER A 5 23.80 -10.60 8.45
N GLN A 6 24.22 -9.89 9.51
CA GLN A 6 24.59 -8.47 9.44
C GLN A 6 25.72 -8.17 8.44
N GLN A 7 26.51 -9.17 8.09
CA GLN A 7 27.57 -9.09 7.08
C GLN A 7 27.03 -9.00 5.65
N THR A 8 25.75 -9.31 5.43
CA THR A 8 25.08 -9.25 4.12
C THR A 8 23.79 -8.45 4.22
N PRO A 9 23.84 -7.13 3.95
CA PRO A 9 22.72 -6.23 4.25
C PRO A 9 21.38 -6.60 3.62
N TYR A 10 21.39 -7.06 2.36
CA TYR A 10 20.19 -7.53 1.68
C TYR A 10 19.53 -8.70 2.43
N TRP A 11 20.29 -9.74 2.78
CA TRP A 11 19.74 -10.93 3.43
C TRP A 11 19.29 -10.64 4.87
N HIS A 12 19.98 -9.73 5.56
CA HIS A 12 19.55 -9.28 6.87
C HIS A 12 18.20 -8.56 6.82
N CYS A 13 18.04 -7.58 5.92
CA CYS A 13 16.76 -6.88 5.74
C CYS A 13 15.64 -7.85 5.33
N ARG A 14 15.92 -8.79 4.42
CA ARG A 14 14.96 -9.81 4.01
C ARG A 14 14.51 -10.69 5.19
N LEU A 15 15.45 -11.12 6.03
CA LEU A 15 15.15 -11.92 7.22
C LEU A 15 14.26 -11.14 8.19
N LEU A 16 14.55 -9.86 8.43
CA LEU A 16 13.74 -9.01 9.32
C LEU A 16 12.31 -8.82 8.81
N PHE A 17 12.12 -8.57 7.51
CA PHE A 17 10.78 -8.52 6.92
C PHE A 17 10.01 -9.84 7.08
N GLN A 18 10.67 -10.98 6.85
CA GLN A 18 10.04 -12.29 7.02
C GLN A 18 9.67 -12.59 8.48
N LEU A 19 10.55 -12.25 9.43
CA LEU A 19 10.25 -12.40 10.85
C LEU A 19 9.08 -11.51 11.28
N ALA A 20 9.06 -10.25 10.85
CA ALA A 20 7.93 -9.35 11.13
C ALA A 20 6.61 -9.89 10.54
N GLN A 21 6.64 -10.48 9.34
CA GLN A 21 5.48 -11.16 8.75
C GLN A 21 5.01 -12.36 9.59
N LEU A 22 5.93 -13.19 10.09
CA LEU A 22 5.58 -14.33 10.96
C LEU A 22 4.91 -13.85 12.26
N HIS A 23 5.48 -12.87 12.94
CA HIS A 23 4.87 -12.30 14.15
C HIS A 23 3.50 -11.67 13.86
N THR A 24 3.32 -11.05 12.69
CA THR A 24 2.02 -10.52 12.25
C THR A 24 0.98 -11.64 12.07
N LEU A 25 1.38 -12.80 11.51
CA LEU A 25 0.52 -13.97 11.37
C LEU A 25 0.15 -14.58 12.73
N GLU A 26 1.07 -14.56 13.69
CA GLU A 26 0.84 -14.97 15.08
C GLU A 26 0.05 -13.93 15.90
N LYS A 27 -0.33 -12.79 15.29
CA LYS A 27 -1.00 -11.65 15.91
C LYS A 27 -0.18 -10.94 17.00
N ASP A 28 1.12 -11.19 17.05
CA ASP A 28 2.06 -10.47 17.91
C ASP A 28 2.56 -9.19 17.20
N LEU A 29 1.69 -8.18 17.18
CA LEU A 29 1.94 -6.93 16.47
C LEU A 29 2.98 -6.04 17.16
N VAL A 30 3.19 -6.22 18.47
CA VAL A 30 4.21 -5.49 19.24
C VAL A 30 5.59 -5.94 18.78
N SER A 31 5.87 -7.25 18.83
CA SER A 31 7.15 -7.80 18.37
C SER A 31 7.40 -7.51 16.89
N ALA A 32 6.36 -7.56 16.05
CA ALA A 32 6.48 -7.18 14.65
C ALA A 32 6.88 -5.71 14.47
N CYS A 33 6.27 -4.78 15.21
CA CYS A 33 6.60 -3.36 15.17
C CYS A 33 8.02 -3.06 15.69
N ASP A 34 8.48 -3.81 16.69
CA ASP A 34 9.84 -3.68 17.23
C ASP A 34 10.88 -4.17 16.22
N LEU A 35 10.64 -5.32 15.59
CA LEU A 35 11.51 -5.86 14.53
C LEU A 35 11.61 -4.91 13.33
N LEU A 36 10.50 -4.32 12.90
CA LEU A 36 10.51 -3.30 11.84
C LEU A 36 11.28 -2.05 12.26
N GLY A 37 11.22 -1.66 13.54
CA GLY A 37 12.03 -0.58 14.10
C GLY A 37 13.54 -0.90 14.06
N VAL A 38 13.93 -2.10 14.46
CA VAL A 38 15.31 -2.59 14.37
C VAL A 38 15.79 -2.62 12.90
N GLY A 39 14.94 -3.05 11.97
CA GLY A 39 15.24 -3.05 10.54
C GLY A 39 15.45 -1.64 9.96
N ALA A 40 14.61 -0.68 10.36
CA ALA A 40 14.77 0.72 9.96
C ALA A 40 16.10 1.31 10.45
N GLU A 41 16.48 1.03 11.70
CA GLU A 41 17.74 1.49 12.26
C GLU A 41 18.95 0.83 11.59
N TYR A 42 18.88 -0.48 11.31
CA TYR A 42 19.92 -1.17 10.55
C TYR A 42 20.08 -0.58 9.13
N ALA A 43 18.97 -0.35 8.42
CA ALA A 43 19.01 0.24 7.09
C ALA A 43 19.64 1.64 7.10
N ARG A 44 19.40 2.43 8.16
CA ARG A 44 20.07 3.72 8.39
C ARG A 44 21.58 3.58 8.53
N VAL A 45 22.04 2.59 9.31
CA VAL A 45 23.49 2.31 9.52
C VAL A 45 24.17 1.88 8.22
N VAL A 46 23.47 1.11 7.38
CA VAL A 46 23.96 0.68 6.06
C VAL A 46 23.88 1.80 5.00
N GLY A 47 23.28 2.95 5.31
CA GLY A 47 23.11 4.06 4.37
C GLY A 47 22.02 3.81 3.31
N SER A 48 21.07 2.92 3.59
CA SER A 48 19.94 2.60 2.72
C SER A 48 18.69 3.32 3.22
N GLU A 49 18.54 4.59 2.85
CA GLU A 49 17.38 5.40 3.24
C GLU A 49 16.08 4.92 2.58
N TYR A 50 16.16 4.31 1.40
CA TYR A 50 15.02 3.70 0.72
C TYR A 50 14.42 2.55 1.53
N THR A 51 15.26 1.58 1.93
CA THR A 51 14.79 0.43 2.71
C THR A 51 14.42 0.81 4.13
N ARG A 52 15.08 1.83 4.70
CA ARG A 52 14.62 2.46 5.94
C ARG A 52 13.19 2.97 5.82
N ALA A 53 12.87 3.70 4.75
CA ALA A 53 11.51 4.17 4.51
C ALA A 53 10.51 3.01 4.39
N LEU A 54 10.88 1.92 3.69
CA LEU A 54 10.03 0.73 3.58
C LEU A 54 9.73 0.12 4.97
N PHE A 55 10.74 -0.05 5.83
CA PHE A 55 10.53 -0.57 7.19
C PHE A 55 9.58 0.31 8.01
N LEU A 56 9.78 1.63 7.98
CA LEU A 56 8.96 2.57 8.73
C LEU A 56 7.52 2.63 8.19
N LEU A 57 7.32 2.58 6.88
CA LEU A 57 6.00 2.51 6.26
C LEU A 57 5.29 1.19 6.59
N SER A 58 5.99 0.06 6.54
CA SER A 58 5.44 -1.23 7.00
C SER A 58 5.05 -1.19 8.48
N LYS A 59 5.83 -0.53 9.34
CA LYS A 59 5.47 -0.33 10.75
C LYS A 59 4.21 0.53 10.87
N GLY A 60 4.10 1.60 10.08
CA GLY A 60 2.91 2.45 10.04
C GLY A 60 1.65 1.69 9.61
N MET A 61 1.78 0.76 8.67
CA MET A 61 0.69 -0.13 8.26
C MET A 61 0.20 -1.00 9.44
N LEU A 62 1.10 -1.62 10.21
CA LEU A 62 0.70 -2.43 11.37
C LEU A 62 0.05 -1.60 12.47
N LEU A 63 0.58 -0.42 12.77
CA LEU A 63 -0.01 0.50 13.75
C LEU A 63 -1.41 0.98 13.34
N LEU A 64 -1.65 1.18 12.03
CA LEU A 64 -2.99 1.47 11.51
C LEU A 64 -3.94 0.29 11.67
N MET A 65 -3.47 -0.95 11.47
CA MET A 65 -4.28 -2.14 11.74
C MET A 65 -4.71 -2.25 13.21
N GLU A 66 -3.85 -1.84 14.15
CA GLU A 66 -4.18 -1.74 15.58
C GLU A 66 -5.00 -0.49 15.96
N ARG A 67 -5.30 0.39 14.99
CA ARG A 67 -5.94 1.70 15.22
C ARG A 67 -5.22 2.58 16.23
N LYS A 68 -3.89 2.45 16.36
CA LYS A 68 -3.03 3.29 17.23
C LYS A 68 -2.73 4.64 16.57
N LEU A 69 -3.76 5.43 16.29
CA LEU A 69 -3.67 6.67 15.52
C LEU A 69 -2.66 7.70 16.09
N GLN A 70 -2.46 7.71 17.41
CA GLN A 70 -1.51 8.61 18.10
C GLN A 70 -0.05 8.28 17.77
N GLU A 71 0.29 7.00 17.57
CA GLU A 71 1.64 6.57 17.22
C GLU A 71 1.88 6.66 15.70
N VAL A 72 0.82 6.46 14.91
CA VAL A 72 0.88 6.55 13.44
C VAL A 72 1.24 7.95 12.98
N HIS A 73 0.63 8.99 13.57
CA HIS A 73 0.83 10.37 13.12
C HIS A 73 2.31 10.82 13.11
N PRO A 74 3.08 10.76 14.21
CA PRO A 74 4.49 11.15 14.21
C PRO A 74 5.34 10.27 13.30
N LEU A 75 5.02 8.98 13.17
CA LEU A 75 5.70 8.07 12.26
C LEU A 75 5.48 8.48 10.79
N LEU A 76 4.25 8.84 10.41
CA LEU A 76 3.94 9.32 9.06
C LEU A 76 4.63 10.66 8.77
N THR A 77 4.73 11.57 9.75
CA THR A 77 5.48 12.82 9.58
C THR A 77 6.96 12.54 9.28
N LEU A 78 7.59 11.63 10.02
CA LEU A 78 8.97 11.21 9.76
C LEU A 78 9.11 10.56 8.37
N CYS A 79 8.22 9.63 8.02
CA CYS A 79 8.23 8.98 6.71
C CYS A 79 8.08 10.00 5.58
N GLY A 80 7.21 11.00 5.72
CA GLY A 80 7.03 12.07 4.74
C GLY A 80 8.34 12.81 4.45
N GLN A 81 9.08 13.20 5.50
CA GLN A 81 10.38 13.86 5.36
C GLN A 81 11.41 12.98 4.65
N ILE A 82 11.48 11.69 5.00
CA ILE A 82 12.42 10.75 4.36
C ILE A 82 12.08 10.59 2.87
N VAL A 83 10.80 10.39 2.54
CA VAL A 83 10.33 10.18 1.15
C VAL A 83 10.54 11.42 0.29
N GLU A 84 10.30 12.62 0.81
CA GLU A 84 10.54 13.87 0.09
C GLU A 84 12.03 14.09 -0.21
N ASN A 85 12.87 13.90 0.80
CA ASN A 85 14.32 14.12 0.73
C ASN A 85 15.08 13.04 -0.02
N TRP A 86 14.51 11.84 -0.20
CA TRP A 86 15.19 10.76 -0.88
C TRP A 86 15.39 11.07 -2.37
N GLN A 87 16.65 10.96 -2.82
CA GLN A 87 17.07 11.20 -4.20
C GLN A 87 17.71 9.92 -4.73
N GLY A 88 16.91 9.09 -5.39
CA GLY A 88 17.35 7.85 -6.03
C GLY A 88 16.53 7.54 -7.27
N ASN A 89 16.36 6.26 -7.59
CA ASN A 89 15.61 5.83 -8.77
C ASN A 89 14.19 6.44 -8.77
N PRO A 90 13.75 7.08 -9.87
CA PRO A 90 12.46 7.77 -9.92
C PRO A 90 11.27 6.82 -9.71
N ILE A 91 11.33 5.57 -10.19
CA ILE A 91 10.27 4.58 -9.99
C ILE A 91 10.17 4.19 -8.52
N GLN A 92 11.32 3.97 -7.86
CA GLN A 92 11.38 3.68 -6.43
C GLN A 92 10.87 4.85 -5.59
N LYS A 93 11.20 6.09 -5.98
CA LYS A 93 10.73 7.30 -5.30
C LYS A 93 9.21 7.37 -5.36
N GLU A 94 8.64 7.24 -6.55
CA GLU A 94 7.20 7.27 -6.72
C GLU A 94 6.52 6.07 -6.04
N SER A 95 7.15 4.89 -6.01
CA SER A 95 6.66 3.73 -5.28
C SER A 95 6.58 3.98 -3.76
N LEU A 96 7.60 4.61 -3.17
CA LEU A 96 7.58 5.05 -1.77
C LEU A 96 6.48 6.09 -1.52
N ARG A 97 6.33 7.05 -2.43
CA ARG A 97 5.27 8.06 -2.34
C ARG A 97 3.88 7.43 -2.38
N VAL A 98 3.65 6.45 -3.26
CA VAL A 98 2.38 5.72 -3.29
C VAL A 98 2.14 5.01 -1.96
N PHE A 99 3.12 4.30 -1.42
CA PHE A 99 2.98 3.62 -0.13
C PHE A 99 2.64 4.61 1.00
N PHE A 100 3.44 5.67 1.13
CA PHE A 100 3.22 6.73 2.11
C PHE A 100 1.83 7.35 2.00
N LEU A 101 1.44 7.78 0.80
CA LEU A 101 0.16 8.44 0.58
C LEU A 101 -1.02 7.50 0.80
N VAL A 102 -0.92 6.21 0.46
CA VAL A 102 -1.96 5.22 0.79
C VAL A 102 -2.17 5.16 2.29
N LEU A 103 -1.10 5.03 3.09
CA LEU A 103 -1.21 5.03 4.55
C LEU A 103 -1.78 6.33 5.10
N GLN A 104 -1.37 7.47 4.53
CA GLN A 104 -1.89 8.77 4.93
C GLN A 104 -3.39 8.92 4.63
N VAL A 105 -3.85 8.44 3.47
CA VAL A 105 -5.28 8.42 3.15
C VAL A 105 -6.03 7.51 4.11
N THR A 106 -5.55 6.28 4.35
CA THR A 106 -6.17 5.34 5.29
C THR A 106 -6.27 5.94 6.69
N HIS A 107 -5.19 6.56 7.18
CA HIS A 107 -5.17 7.27 8.47
C HIS A 107 -6.27 8.34 8.57
N TYR A 108 -6.40 9.20 7.54
CA TYR A 108 -7.43 10.23 7.54
C TYR A 108 -8.85 9.66 7.42
N LEU A 109 -9.06 8.60 6.64
CA LEU A 109 -10.36 7.93 6.53
C LEU A 109 -10.77 7.29 7.86
N ASP A 110 -9.85 6.60 8.54
CA ASP A 110 -10.10 6.00 9.86
C ASP A 110 -10.39 7.05 10.93
N ALA A 111 -9.76 8.23 10.83
CA ALA A 111 -10.05 9.38 11.69
C ALA A 111 -11.33 10.15 11.29
N GLY A 112 -12.05 9.72 10.24
CA GLY A 112 -13.25 10.40 9.72
C GLY A 112 -12.97 11.73 9.00
N GLN A 113 -11.71 12.06 8.70
CA GLN A 113 -11.27 13.31 8.09
C GLN A 113 -11.34 13.27 6.55
N VAL A 114 -12.52 12.96 6.01
CA VAL A 114 -12.74 12.76 4.57
C VAL A 114 -12.33 13.96 3.69
N LYS A 115 -12.37 15.18 4.24
CA LYS A 115 -11.95 16.40 3.53
C LYS A 115 -10.43 16.48 3.34
N SER A 116 -9.66 16.03 4.33
CA SER A 116 -8.18 16.05 4.35
C SER A 116 -7.56 15.07 3.36
N VAL A 117 -8.35 14.10 2.87
CA VAL A 117 -7.91 13.07 1.91
C VAL A 117 -7.74 13.61 0.48
N LYS A 118 -8.49 14.67 0.10
CA LYS A 118 -8.52 15.16 -1.29
C LYS A 118 -7.14 15.52 -1.87
N PRO A 119 -6.25 16.25 -1.16
CA PRO A 119 -4.90 16.55 -1.64
C PRO A 119 -4.07 15.28 -1.84
N CYS A 120 -4.10 14.35 -0.89
CA CYS A 120 -3.36 13.09 -0.93
C CYS A 120 -3.78 12.24 -2.15
N LEU A 121 -5.08 12.15 -2.44
CA LEU A 121 -5.58 11.43 -3.62
C LEU A 121 -5.12 12.04 -4.94
N LYS A 122 -5.06 13.38 -5.04
CA LYS A 122 -4.52 14.04 -6.24
C LYS A 122 -3.05 13.67 -6.45
N GLN A 123 -2.27 13.67 -5.37
CA GLN A 123 -0.87 13.26 -5.42
C GLN A 123 -0.74 11.78 -5.81
N LEU A 124 -1.56 10.88 -5.24
CA LEU A 124 -1.56 9.45 -5.61
C LEU A 124 -1.84 9.22 -7.10
N GLN A 125 -2.83 9.94 -7.65
CA GLN A 125 -3.15 9.86 -9.08
C GLN A 125 -1.99 10.35 -9.95
N GLN A 126 -1.33 11.43 -9.54
CA GLN A 126 -0.13 11.92 -10.22
C GLN A 126 1.02 10.91 -10.14
N CYS A 127 1.30 10.33 -8.97
CA CYS A 127 2.35 9.33 -8.77
C CYS A 127 2.17 8.12 -9.70
N ILE A 128 0.96 7.55 -9.77
CA ILE A 128 0.69 6.40 -10.65
C ILE A 128 0.80 6.78 -12.13
N GLN A 129 0.36 7.98 -12.51
CA GLN A 129 0.53 8.45 -13.88
C GLN A 129 2.01 8.56 -14.24
N THR A 130 2.84 9.12 -13.35
CA THR A 130 4.30 9.20 -13.53
C THR A 130 4.93 7.81 -13.65
N ILE A 131 4.64 6.89 -12.72
CA ILE A 131 5.15 5.50 -12.77
C ILE A 131 4.77 4.82 -14.10
N SER A 132 3.57 5.06 -14.61
CA SER A 132 3.11 4.46 -15.88
C SER A 132 3.84 5.00 -17.11
N THR A 133 4.46 6.18 -17.03
CA THR A 133 5.23 6.79 -18.12
C THR A 133 6.73 6.50 -18.06
N LEU A 134 7.23 6.09 -16.90
CA LEU A 134 8.63 5.71 -16.73
C LEU A 134 8.84 4.32 -17.32
N HIS A 135 9.90 4.19 -18.12
CA HIS A 135 10.33 2.89 -18.63
C HIS A 135 11.14 2.19 -17.53
N ASP A 136 11.05 0.86 -17.44
CA ASP A 136 11.86 0.04 -16.52
C ASP A 136 13.31 -0.05 -17.02
N ASP A 137 13.95 1.08 -17.31
CA ASP A 137 15.39 1.09 -17.57
C ASP A 137 16.08 0.61 -16.29
N GLU A 138 16.66 -0.58 -16.35
CA GLU A 138 17.25 -1.34 -15.25
C GLU A 138 18.51 -0.65 -14.71
N ILE A 139 18.38 0.54 -14.13
CA ILE A 139 19.42 1.10 -13.29
C ILE A 139 19.36 0.34 -11.97
N LEU A 140 20.13 -0.73 -11.89
CA LEU A 140 20.35 -1.50 -10.67
C LEU A 140 20.79 -0.53 -9.55
N PRO A 141 20.15 -0.58 -8.37
CA PRO A 141 20.52 0.30 -7.28
C PRO A 141 21.98 0.02 -6.85
N SER A 142 22.72 1.09 -6.54
CA SER A 142 24.11 0.98 -6.11
C SER A 142 24.26 0.29 -4.74
N ASN A 143 23.23 0.36 -3.90
CA ASN A 143 23.19 -0.33 -2.61
C ASN A 143 22.39 -1.65 -2.74
N PRO A 144 22.97 -2.82 -2.43
CA PRO A 144 22.25 -4.10 -2.49
C PRO A 144 21.05 -4.15 -1.53
N ALA A 145 21.03 -3.32 -0.48
CA ALA A 145 19.89 -3.21 0.41
C ALA A 145 18.67 -2.54 -0.23
N ASP A 146 18.80 -1.85 -1.38
CA ASP A 146 17.70 -1.12 -2.04
C ASP A 146 16.94 -1.95 -3.09
N LEU A 147 17.14 -3.27 -3.11
CA LEU A 147 16.50 -4.18 -4.08
C LEU A 147 15.04 -4.56 -3.71
N PHE A 148 14.53 -4.09 -2.57
CA PHE A 148 13.18 -4.41 -2.13
C PHE A 148 12.12 -3.60 -2.88
N HIS A 149 11.00 -4.25 -3.17
CA HIS A 149 9.86 -3.61 -3.79
C HIS A 149 8.62 -3.94 -2.94
N TRP A 150 7.84 -2.91 -2.60
CA TRP A 150 6.63 -3.11 -1.80
C TRP A 150 5.55 -3.84 -2.58
N LEU A 151 5.26 -3.36 -3.80
CA LEU A 151 4.17 -3.85 -4.63
C LEU A 151 4.50 -3.62 -6.13
N PRO A 152 4.13 -4.53 -7.05
CA PRO A 152 4.28 -4.28 -8.48
C PRO A 152 3.49 -3.05 -8.94
N LYS A 153 4.02 -2.32 -9.93
CA LYS A 153 3.41 -1.10 -10.49
C LYS A 153 1.95 -1.29 -10.93
N GLU A 154 1.66 -2.44 -11.53
CA GLU A 154 0.32 -2.80 -11.99
C GLU A 154 -0.66 -2.95 -10.82
N HIS A 155 -0.22 -3.57 -9.72
CA HIS A 155 -1.03 -3.73 -8.50
C HIS A 155 -1.22 -2.40 -7.76
N MET A 156 -0.20 -1.52 -7.76
CA MET A 156 -0.32 -0.17 -7.18
C MET A 156 -1.42 0.66 -7.86
N CYS A 157 -1.57 0.53 -9.18
CA CYS A 157 -2.63 1.22 -9.93
C CYS A 157 -4.03 0.81 -9.43
N VAL A 158 -4.25 -0.51 -9.25
CA VAL A 158 -5.51 -1.02 -8.69
C VAL A 158 -5.74 -0.52 -7.26
N LEU A 159 -4.69 -0.53 -6.43
CA LEU A 159 -4.76 -0.05 -5.05
C LEU A 159 -5.17 1.44 -4.97
N VAL A 160 -4.63 2.29 -5.85
CA VAL A 160 -5.02 3.72 -5.89
C VAL A 160 -6.48 3.90 -6.29
N TYR A 161 -7.00 3.08 -7.20
CA TYR A 161 -8.43 3.07 -7.48
C TYR A 161 -9.25 2.64 -6.28
N LEU A 162 -8.86 1.56 -5.60
CA LEU A 162 -9.53 1.08 -4.39
C LEU A 162 -9.62 2.16 -3.31
N VAL A 163 -8.50 2.81 -2.98
CA VAL A 163 -8.46 3.90 -1.99
C VAL A 163 -9.32 5.11 -2.44
N THR A 164 -9.38 5.38 -3.75
CA THR A 164 -10.27 6.41 -4.31
C THR A 164 -11.75 6.05 -4.14
N VAL A 165 -12.10 4.76 -4.29
CA VAL A 165 -13.46 4.26 -4.05
C VAL A 165 -13.83 4.41 -2.57
N MET A 166 -12.95 3.97 -1.64
CA MET A 166 -13.15 4.12 -0.20
C MET A 166 -13.43 5.57 0.20
N HIS A 167 -12.61 6.50 -0.28
CA HIS A 167 -12.83 7.93 -0.06
C HIS A 167 -14.16 8.43 -0.63
N SER A 168 -14.46 8.08 -1.87
CA SER A 168 -15.67 8.56 -2.55
C SER A 168 -16.93 8.05 -1.85
N MET A 169 -16.89 6.80 -1.37
CA MET A 169 -17.97 6.19 -0.60
C MET A 169 -18.20 6.91 0.73
N GLN A 170 -17.14 7.12 1.52
CA GLN A 170 -17.26 7.85 2.79
C GLN A 170 -17.63 9.33 2.62
N ALA A 171 -17.27 9.94 1.48
CA ALA A 171 -17.68 11.30 1.12
C ALA A 171 -19.12 11.42 0.60
N GLY A 172 -19.81 10.30 0.38
CA GLY A 172 -21.15 10.27 -0.23
C GLY A 172 -21.17 10.50 -1.75
N TYR A 173 -20.02 10.46 -2.42
CA TYR A 173 -19.91 10.60 -3.88
C TYR A 173 -20.13 9.24 -4.56
N LEU A 174 -21.34 8.70 -4.45
CA LEU A 174 -21.66 7.31 -4.83
C LEU A 174 -21.47 7.03 -6.34
N GLU A 175 -21.87 7.95 -7.22
CA GLU A 175 -21.64 7.81 -8.67
C GLU A 175 -20.15 7.74 -9.01
N LYS A 176 -19.34 8.55 -8.30
CA LYS A 176 -17.89 8.55 -8.45
C LYS A 176 -17.29 7.24 -7.94
N ALA A 177 -17.74 6.76 -6.78
CA ALA A 177 -17.32 5.48 -6.23
C ALA A 177 -17.57 4.34 -7.23
N GLN A 178 -18.79 4.25 -7.78
CA GLN A 178 -19.14 3.26 -8.80
C GLN A 178 -18.22 3.35 -10.03
N LYS A 179 -18.03 4.54 -10.61
CA LYS A 179 -17.18 4.73 -11.79
C LYS A 179 -15.73 4.28 -11.56
N TYR A 180 -15.18 4.52 -10.37
CA TYR A 180 -13.82 4.06 -10.05
C TYR A 180 -13.76 2.57 -9.74
N THR A 181 -14.82 1.99 -9.18
CA THR A 181 -14.92 0.53 -9.04
C THR A 181 -14.91 -0.16 -10.39
N ASP A 182 -15.71 0.30 -11.36
CA ASP A 182 -15.75 -0.27 -12.71
C ASP A 182 -14.36 -0.22 -13.38
N LYS A 183 -13.64 0.90 -13.22
CA LYS A 183 -12.25 1.04 -13.71
C LYS A 183 -11.30 0.07 -13.04
N ALA A 184 -11.41 -0.09 -11.72
CA ALA A 184 -10.55 -0.97 -10.94
C ALA A 184 -10.76 -2.45 -11.32
N LEU A 185 -12.02 -2.88 -11.48
CA LEU A 185 -12.38 -4.23 -11.90
C LEU A 185 -11.89 -4.52 -13.32
N MET A 186 -12.05 -3.59 -14.26
CA MET A 186 -11.52 -3.75 -15.63
C MET A 186 -9.99 -3.88 -15.64
N GLN A 187 -9.26 -3.11 -14.81
CA GLN A 187 -7.81 -3.28 -14.66
C GLN A 187 -7.46 -4.64 -14.04
N LEU A 188 -8.19 -5.06 -12.99
CA LEU A 188 -7.99 -6.37 -12.37
C LEU A 188 -8.17 -7.53 -13.35
N GLU A 189 -9.22 -7.50 -14.17
CA GLU A 189 -9.47 -8.51 -15.21
C GLU A 189 -8.34 -8.55 -16.22
N LYS A 190 -7.84 -7.39 -16.67
CA LYS A 190 -6.68 -7.30 -17.57
C LYS A 190 -5.43 -7.92 -16.95
N LEU A 191 -5.18 -7.69 -15.66
CA LEU A 191 -4.03 -8.25 -14.96
C LEU A 191 -4.14 -9.76 -14.77
N LYS A 192 -5.31 -10.24 -14.34
CA LYS A 192 -5.60 -11.68 -14.22
C LYS A 192 -5.48 -12.41 -15.56
N SER A 193 -5.95 -11.79 -16.65
CA SER A 193 -5.85 -12.34 -18.00
C SER A 193 -4.42 -12.44 -18.51
N LYS A 194 -3.53 -11.52 -18.12
CA LYS A 194 -2.10 -11.62 -18.44
C LYS A 194 -1.37 -12.67 -17.59
N SER A 195 -1.86 -12.91 -16.38
CA SER A 195 -1.23 -13.72 -15.34
C SER A 195 -2.00 -15.02 -15.09
N VAL A 196 -2.39 -15.72 -16.17
CA VAL A 196 -3.26 -16.92 -16.12
C VAL A 196 -2.70 -18.05 -15.24
N LEU A 197 -1.38 -18.05 -14.98
CA LEU A 197 -0.70 -19.06 -14.15
C LEU A 197 -0.54 -18.65 -12.67
N ASP A 198 -0.70 -17.37 -12.33
CA ASP A 198 -0.46 -16.85 -10.97
C ASP A 198 -1.67 -16.05 -10.46
N CYS A 199 -2.64 -16.74 -9.84
CA CYS A 199 -3.70 -16.08 -9.08
C CYS A 199 -3.11 -15.42 -7.83
N SER A 200 -2.62 -14.18 -7.98
CA SER A 200 -2.05 -13.42 -6.87
C SER A 200 -3.11 -13.17 -5.79
N PRO A 201 -2.92 -13.65 -4.54
CA PRO A 201 -3.94 -13.58 -3.49
C PRO A 201 -4.36 -12.14 -3.18
N ILE A 202 -3.44 -11.18 -3.31
CA ILE A 202 -3.73 -9.76 -3.12
C ILE A 202 -4.71 -9.19 -4.15
N LEU A 203 -4.67 -9.65 -5.41
CA LEU A 203 -5.61 -9.21 -6.43
C LEU A 203 -7.02 -9.74 -6.17
N SER A 204 -7.12 -10.96 -5.63
CA SER A 204 -8.40 -11.51 -5.16
C SER A 204 -8.94 -10.71 -3.96
N SER A 205 -8.09 -10.34 -3.00
CA SER A 205 -8.49 -9.45 -1.90
C SER A 205 -8.97 -8.09 -2.41
N PHE A 206 -8.27 -7.46 -3.36
CA PHE A 206 -8.71 -6.20 -3.97
C PHE A 206 -10.07 -6.34 -4.65
N GLN A 207 -10.30 -7.43 -5.39
CA GLN A 207 -11.59 -7.69 -6.01
C GLN A 207 -12.72 -7.80 -4.98
N VAL A 208 -12.52 -8.57 -3.91
CA VAL A 208 -13.53 -8.72 -2.85
C VAL A 208 -13.85 -7.38 -2.21
N ILE A 209 -12.84 -6.57 -1.87
CA ILE A 209 -13.06 -5.25 -1.26
C ILE A 209 -13.81 -4.32 -2.23
N LEU A 210 -13.46 -4.33 -3.52
CA LEU A 210 -14.17 -3.53 -4.52
C LEU A 210 -15.64 -3.95 -4.66
N LEU A 211 -15.91 -5.26 -4.67
CA LEU A 211 -17.25 -5.82 -4.71
C LEU A 211 -18.06 -5.43 -3.47
N GLU A 212 -17.45 -5.49 -2.29
CA GLU A 212 -18.09 -5.02 -1.05
C GLU A 212 -18.52 -3.54 -1.16
N HIS A 213 -17.63 -2.68 -1.68
CA HIS A 213 -17.91 -1.25 -1.83
C HIS A 213 -19.01 -0.95 -2.86
N ILE A 214 -19.07 -1.68 -3.98
CA ILE A 214 -20.15 -1.50 -4.97
C ILE A 214 -21.48 -2.01 -4.41
N ILE A 215 -21.51 -3.16 -3.73
CA ILE A 215 -22.71 -3.69 -3.06
C ILE A 215 -23.23 -2.65 -2.06
N MET A 216 -22.36 -2.08 -1.23
CA MET A 216 -22.72 -1.00 -0.32
C MET A 216 -23.29 0.22 -1.09
N CYS A 217 -22.68 0.64 -2.21
CA CYS A 217 -23.21 1.73 -3.04
C CYS A 217 -24.63 1.43 -3.55
N ARG A 218 -24.87 0.20 -4.04
CA ARG A 218 -26.18 -0.25 -4.53
C ARG A 218 -27.24 -0.25 -3.44
N LEU A 219 -26.89 -0.72 -2.25
CA LEU A 219 -27.79 -0.73 -1.10
C LEU A 219 -28.19 0.69 -0.68
N VAL A 220 -27.23 1.61 -0.59
CA VAL A 220 -27.48 3.02 -0.21
C VAL A 220 -28.33 3.75 -1.27
N THR A 221 -28.14 3.45 -2.55
CA THR A 221 -28.92 4.04 -3.65
C THR A 221 -30.29 3.39 -3.88
N GLY A 222 -30.62 2.33 -3.14
CA GLY A 222 -31.93 1.65 -3.23
C GLY A 222 -32.03 0.52 -4.26
N HIS A 223 -30.93 0.17 -4.95
CA HIS A 223 -30.90 -0.87 -5.98
C HIS A 223 -30.66 -2.27 -5.37
N LYS A 224 -31.58 -2.74 -4.53
CA LYS A 224 -31.42 -3.99 -3.75
C LYS A 224 -31.28 -5.25 -4.61
N ALA A 225 -32.00 -5.32 -5.74
CA ALA A 225 -31.96 -6.49 -6.63
C ALA A 225 -30.59 -6.66 -7.32
N THR A 226 -29.99 -5.57 -7.77
CA THR A 226 -28.65 -5.61 -8.38
C THR A 226 -27.57 -5.88 -7.32
N ALA A 227 -27.73 -5.35 -6.11
CA ALA A 227 -26.84 -5.66 -4.99
C ALA A 227 -26.80 -7.18 -4.70
N LEU A 228 -27.96 -7.86 -4.73
CA LEU A 228 -28.04 -9.31 -4.54
C LEU A 228 -27.34 -10.10 -5.66
N GLN A 229 -27.42 -9.64 -6.90
CA GLN A 229 -26.71 -10.25 -8.02
C GLN A 229 -25.19 -10.09 -7.85
N GLU A 230 -24.72 -8.92 -7.43
CA GLU A 230 -23.29 -8.67 -7.18
C GLU A 230 -22.76 -9.50 -6.00
N ILE A 231 -23.57 -9.74 -4.94
CA ILE A 231 -23.21 -10.64 -3.84
C ILE A 231 -22.91 -12.06 -4.34
N SER A 232 -23.68 -12.56 -5.31
CA SER A 232 -23.42 -13.90 -5.87
C SER A 232 -22.11 -14.02 -6.65
N GLN A 233 -21.45 -12.91 -6.98
CA GLN A 233 -20.12 -12.93 -7.61
C GLN A 233 -18.98 -13.00 -6.59
N VAL A 234 -19.27 -12.75 -5.30
CA VAL A 234 -18.30 -12.81 -4.19
C VAL A 234 -18.26 -14.20 -3.55
N CYS A 235 -19.40 -14.90 -3.53
CA CYS A 235 -19.55 -16.25 -2.99
C CYS A 235 -19.12 -17.34 -3.98
#